data_AF-A0A2P4UQH9-F1
#
_entry.id   AF-A0A2P4UQH9-F1
#
_cell.length_a   1.000
_cell.length_b   1.000
_cell.length_c   1.000
_cell.angle_alpha   90.00
_cell.angle_beta   90.00
_cell.angle_gamma   90.00
#
_symmetry.space_group_name_H-M   'P 1'
#
loop_
_entity.id
_entity.type
_entity.pdbx_description
1 polymer ?
#
loop_
_entity_poly.entity_id
_entity_poly.type
_entity_poly.pdbx_seq_one_letter_code
_entity_poly.pdbx_strand_id
1 'polypeptide(L)'
;MLDSLRGDEFASRTAAQAGQVRLGPLIRVAGQIPRGPKGPSSRHRDVLLSVQVDRSADGCLTSHYKWSATLDPETSEKIDGYRPPDAGPEWEQVGDTAQAVVAAVAPMTDYDVELLLHATGKLAVWAMRRGIPCDPEVWLRHETIDEFMLTGCPDLAPGSVRTYRACLRQIRAGLTWAQRGESEPPPLRAPRRTTPPYEPGELAALRDWAAHLPRRARLDAQAMLAMAAGCGLAPGELTTVQGPHVQVLKQGTVKIVSPGLQRLVVARAGWEEQLAEAAATAGDHYLFRPGRKTVHSKNLIGSWCHRHNPTGDLPAMSARRLRTTWIVELLSARIDSEVVAKAAGVSTSALGRYQQFVPPLDEKTATRLLRGHR
;
A
#
# COMPACT_ATOMS: atom_id res chain seq x y z
N MET A 1 -2.06 -66.81 58.43
CA MET A 1 -2.62 -67.42 57.21
C MET A 1 -1.66 -67.01 56.11
N LEU A 2 -0.54 -67.74 56.01
CA LEU A 2 -0.29 -68.73 54.96
C LEU A 2 -0.21 -68.04 53.58
N ASP A 3 0.78 -68.20 52.72
CA ASP A 3 2.12 -68.77 52.70
C ASP A 3 2.51 -68.64 51.21
N SER A 4 3.80 -68.54 50.90
CA SER A 4 4.39 -68.99 49.62
C SER A 4 4.05 -68.23 48.31
N LEU A 5 4.90 -68.07 47.31
CA LEU A 5 6.28 -68.48 47.01
C LEU A 5 6.70 -67.70 45.73
N ARG A 6 7.99 -67.33 45.66
CA ARG A 6 8.93 -67.32 44.51
C ARG A 6 8.46 -66.83 43.11
N GLY A 7 9.26 -66.07 42.36
CA GLY A 7 10.72 -65.98 42.43
C GLY A 7 11.33 -64.91 41.52
N ASP A 8 12.66 -64.88 41.62
CA ASP A 8 13.63 -64.10 40.89
C ASP A 8 13.38 -64.05 39.37
N GLU A 9 13.63 -62.89 38.76
CA GLU A 9 14.76 -62.77 37.84
C GLU A 9 15.11 -61.30 37.56
N PHE A 10 16.28 -60.91 38.06
CA PHE A 10 17.02 -59.74 37.63
C PHE A 10 17.58 -60.02 36.22
N ALA A 11 17.23 -59.14 35.27
CA ALA A 11 17.95 -58.76 34.05
C ALA A 11 17.11 -58.89 32.78
N SER A 12 16.68 -57.76 32.24
CA SER A 12 17.05 -57.38 30.87
C SER A 12 16.69 -55.93 30.58
N ARG A 13 17.69 -55.21 30.09
CA ARG A 13 17.59 -53.88 29.47
C ARG A 13 16.55 -53.90 28.34
N THR A 14 15.89 -52.75 28.14
CA THR A 14 15.82 -51.99 26.86
C THR A 14 14.41 -51.43 26.58
N ALA A 15 14.39 -50.10 26.40
CA ALA A 15 13.49 -49.29 25.58
C ALA A 15 12.01 -49.10 25.97
N ALA A 16 11.73 -47.82 26.23
CA ALA A 16 10.71 -46.99 25.58
C ALA A 16 9.29 -46.91 26.17
N GLN A 17 8.82 -45.65 26.17
CA GLN A 17 7.45 -45.14 26.24
C GLN A 17 6.70 -45.20 27.58
N ALA A 18 6.49 -44.03 28.17
CA ALA A 18 5.20 -43.31 28.07
C ALA A 18 5.23 -42.09 29.02
N GLY A 19 5.52 -40.90 28.48
CA GLY A 19 5.36 -39.64 29.22
C GLY A 19 3.89 -39.24 29.27
N GLN A 20 3.34 -39.14 30.47
CA GLN A 20 1.97 -38.72 30.75
C GLN A 20 1.64 -37.34 30.17
N VAL A 21 0.61 -37.27 29.32
CA VAL A 21 -0.02 -36.03 28.85
C VAL A 21 -1.09 -35.59 29.85
N ARG A 22 -1.00 -34.37 30.39
CA ARG A 22 -2.12 -33.71 31.10
C ARG A 22 -2.78 -32.71 30.15
N LEU A 23 -4.05 -32.96 29.83
CA LEU A 23 -4.90 -32.07 29.04
C LEU A 23 -5.59 -31.03 29.95
N GLY A 24 -5.37 -29.74 29.68
CA GLY A 24 -6.15 -28.62 30.22
C GLY A 24 -7.14 -28.08 29.16
N PRO A 25 -8.13 -27.25 29.54
CA PRO A 25 -9.29 -26.97 28.70
C PRO A 25 -8.92 -26.08 27.49
N LEU A 26 -9.37 -26.49 26.30
CA LEU A 26 -9.33 -25.68 25.08
C LEU A 26 -10.37 -24.56 25.15
N ILE A 27 -9.97 -23.31 24.89
CA ILE A 27 -10.88 -22.21 24.64
C ILE A 27 -10.80 -21.83 23.15
N ARG A 28 -11.94 -21.87 22.47
CA ARG A 28 -12.11 -21.51 21.06
C ARG A 28 -12.53 -20.04 20.97
N VAL A 29 -11.71 -19.18 20.37
CA VAL A 29 -12.08 -17.78 20.10
C VAL A 29 -12.14 -17.57 18.58
N ALA A 30 -13.34 -17.31 18.06
CA ALA A 30 -13.55 -16.93 16.67
C ALA A 30 -13.79 -15.42 16.59
N GLY A 31 -13.06 -14.71 15.72
CA GLY A 31 -13.22 -13.27 15.52
C GLY A 31 -12.89 -12.83 14.09
N GLN A 32 -13.68 -11.91 13.53
CA GLN A 32 -13.43 -11.28 12.23
C GLN A 32 -12.68 -9.97 12.43
N ILE A 33 -11.60 -9.76 11.67
CA ILE A 33 -10.94 -8.45 11.56
C ILE A 33 -11.74 -7.59 10.57
N PRO A 34 -12.25 -6.41 10.94
CA PRO A 34 -12.83 -5.48 9.99
C PRO A 34 -11.77 -4.98 9.01
N ARG A 35 -11.94 -5.26 7.71
CA ARG A 35 -11.00 -4.82 6.67
C ARG A 35 -11.07 -3.32 6.42
N GLY A 36 -9.90 -2.72 6.15
CA GLY A 36 -9.83 -1.44 5.46
C GLY A 36 -10.42 -1.53 4.04
N PRO A 37 -10.88 -0.41 3.44
CA PRO A 37 -11.87 -0.38 2.36
C PRO A 37 -11.45 -0.92 0.97
N LYS A 38 -10.35 -1.66 0.81
CA LYS A 38 -9.83 -2.08 -0.52
C LYS A 38 -9.22 -3.48 -0.60
N GLY A 39 -9.90 -4.52 -0.11
CA GLY A 39 -9.50 -5.91 -0.43
C GLY A 39 -10.66 -6.90 -0.34
N PRO A 40 -10.72 -7.94 -1.20
CA PRO A 40 -11.80 -8.94 -1.22
C PRO A 40 -11.79 -9.80 0.04
N SER A 41 -12.90 -9.84 0.78
CA SER A 41 -13.06 -10.61 2.04
C SER A 41 -12.39 -11.99 1.96
N SER A 42 -11.30 -12.16 2.70
CA SER A 42 -10.76 -13.51 2.94
C SER A 42 -11.71 -14.20 3.90
N ARG A 43 -12.39 -15.23 3.40
CA ARG A 43 -13.04 -16.22 4.25
C ARG A 43 -11.93 -17.04 4.91
N HIS A 44 -11.36 -16.55 6.00
CA HIS A 44 -10.51 -17.40 6.84
C HIS A 44 -11.42 -18.41 7.53
N ARG A 45 -11.42 -19.66 7.04
CA ARG A 45 -12.03 -20.79 7.73
C ARG A 45 -11.19 -21.09 8.98
N ASP A 46 -11.83 -21.01 10.14
CA ASP A 46 -11.41 -21.56 11.44
C ASP A 46 -9.94 -21.34 11.86
N VAL A 47 -9.70 -20.33 12.71
CA VAL A 47 -8.46 -20.23 13.49
C VAL A 47 -8.64 -21.05 14.77
N LEU A 48 -7.87 -22.13 14.94
CA LEU A 48 -7.86 -22.96 16.15
C LEU A 48 -6.64 -22.58 17.01
N LEU A 49 -6.87 -22.12 18.25
CA LEU A 49 -5.84 -21.72 19.20
C LEU A 49 -5.57 -22.85 20.21
N SER A 50 -4.40 -23.50 20.14
CA SER A 50 -3.82 -24.28 21.24
C SER A 50 -2.32 -24.54 21.00
N VAL A 51 -1.46 -24.35 22.01
CA VAL A 51 -0.05 -24.78 21.92
C VAL A 51 0.51 -25.26 23.28
N GLN A 52 1.18 -26.41 23.24
CA GLN A 52 2.21 -26.94 24.17
C GLN A 52 3.56 -26.98 23.42
N VAL A 53 4.68 -27.00 24.13
CA VAL A 53 6.04 -26.89 23.57
C VAL A 53 6.72 -28.25 23.66
N ASP A 54 7.07 -28.85 22.51
CA ASP A 54 8.03 -29.95 22.37
C ASP A 54 8.74 -29.80 21.02
N ARG A 55 10.05 -30.01 20.98
CA ARG A 55 10.84 -30.00 19.74
C ARG A 55 10.59 -31.31 18.97
N SER A 56 9.57 -31.35 18.11
CA SER A 56 9.38 -32.43 17.14
C SER A 56 10.12 -32.12 15.82
N ALA A 57 10.55 -33.15 15.12
CA ALA A 57 11.35 -33.11 13.90
C ALA A 57 10.65 -32.51 12.65
N ASP A 58 9.49 -31.86 12.80
CA ASP A 58 8.59 -31.47 11.70
C ASP A 58 8.49 -29.94 11.45
N GLY A 59 9.46 -29.14 11.90
CA GLY A 59 9.62 -27.75 11.44
C GLY A 59 8.66 -26.69 12.01
N CYS A 60 8.24 -26.79 13.28
CA CYS A 60 7.46 -25.73 13.95
C CYS A 60 8.28 -24.98 15.02
N LEU A 61 8.28 -23.64 14.98
CA LEU A 61 8.92 -22.75 15.96
C LEU A 61 7.91 -22.26 17.02
N THR A 62 8.31 -22.23 18.31
CA THR A 62 7.53 -21.56 19.38
C THR A 62 8.46 -20.78 20.32
N SER A 63 8.05 -19.56 20.70
CA SER A 63 8.71 -18.69 21.69
C SER A 63 7.90 -18.62 22.99
N HIS A 64 8.36 -17.85 23.98
CA HIS A 64 7.76 -17.68 25.33
C HIS A 64 6.27 -17.27 25.32
N TYR A 65 5.79 -16.81 24.16
CA TYR A 65 4.39 -16.61 23.81
C TYR A 65 3.97 -17.76 22.88
N LYS A 66 3.11 -18.65 23.36
CA LYS A 66 2.72 -19.86 22.64
C LYS A 66 1.69 -19.55 21.54
N TRP A 67 2.15 -19.40 20.30
CA TRP A 67 1.31 -19.28 19.11
C TRP A 67 1.73 -20.31 18.06
N SER A 68 0.77 -20.84 17.31
CA SER A 68 1.00 -21.65 16.12
C SER A 68 0.27 -21.00 14.95
N ALA A 69 0.98 -20.81 13.85
CA ALA A 69 0.43 -20.31 12.60
C ALA A 69 0.71 -21.34 11.51
N THR A 70 -0.32 -21.73 10.76
CA THR A 70 -0.13 -22.55 9.57
C THR A 70 0.25 -21.63 8.42
N LEU A 71 1.50 -21.76 7.97
CA LEU A 71 2.03 -21.06 6.80
C LEU A 71 2.09 -22.02 5.62
N ASP A 72 2.02 -21.49 4.40
CA ASP A 72 2.40 -22.27 3.23
C ASP A 72 3.93 -22.56 3.27
N PRO A 73 4.39 -23.67 2.66
CA PRO A 73 5.79 -24.08 2.74
C PRO A 73 6.78 -23.03 2.24
N GLU A 74 6.43 -22.28 1.19
CA GLU A 74 7.29 -21.23 0.62
C GLU A 74 7.49 -20.07 1.60
N THR A 75 6.41 -19.62 2.25
CA THR A 75 6.47 -18.60 3.30
C THR A 75 7.25 -19.07 4.52
N SER A 76 7.09 -20.33 4.93
CA SER A 76 7.84 -20.92 6.06
C SER A 76 9.35 -20.93 5.77
N GLU A 77 9.76 -21.46 4.62
CA GLU A 77 11.17 -21.51 4.22
C GLU A 77 11.81 -20.12 4.15
N LYS A 78 11.08 -19.12 3.65
CA LYS A 78 11.55 -17.72 3.61
C LYS A 78 11.77 -17.13 4.99
N ILE A 79 10.90 -17.44 5.96
CA ILE A 79 11.04 -16.94 7.33
C ILE A 79 12.22 -17.63 8.01
N ASP A 80 12.31 -18.95 7.93
CA ASP A 80 13.36 -19.75 8.57
C ASP A 80 14.75 -19.42 8.01
N GLY A 81 14.85 -19.24 6.69
CA GLY A 81 16.08 -18.88 6.00
C GLY A 81 16.47 -17.40 6.11
N TYR A 82 15.64 -16.56 6.72
CA TYR A 82 15.89 -15.12 6.75
C TYR A 82 17.07 -14.75 7.65
N ARG A 83 18.05 -14.05 7.08
CA ARG A 83 19.12 -13.36 7.81
C ARG A 83 19.30 -11.96 7.23
N PRO A 84 19.32 -10.90 8.06
CA PRO A 84 19.60 -9.55 7.58
C PRO A 84 20.97 -9.46 6.90
N PRO A 85 21.13 -8.65 5.82
CA PRO A 85 22.42 -8.46 5.16
C PRO A 85 23.54 -7.96 6.10
N ASP A 86 23.19 -7.13 7.08
CA ASP A 86 24.11 -6.57 8.09
C ASP A 86 24.02 -7.32 9.44
N ALA A 87 23.73 -8.62 9.42
CA ALA A 87 23.56 -9.44 10.61
C ALA A 87 24.89 -9.64 11.36
N GLY A 88 25.14 -8.76 12.34
CA GLY A 88 26.18 -8.93 13.35
C GLY A 88 25.83 -10.03 14.37
N PRO A 89 26.69 -10.25 15.39
CA PRO A 89 26.48 -11.26 16.43
C PRO A 89 25.18 -11.05 17.23
N GLU A 90 24.62 -9.84 17.19
CA GLU A 90 23.34 -9.54 17.85
C GLU A 90 22.16 -10.31 17.23
N TRP A 91 22.25 -10.68 15.95
CA TRP A 91 21.21 -11.45 15.26
C TRP A 91 21.02 -12.83 15.90
N GLU A 92 22.07 -13.45 16.42
CA GLU A 92 21.98 -14.77 17.06
C GLU A 92 21.09 -14.77 18.31
N GLN A 93 20.91 -13.61 18.93
CA GLN A 93 20.11 -13.46 20.14
C GLN A 93 18.65 -13.08 19.85
N VAL A 94 18.40 -12.42 18.71
CA VAL A 94 17.07 -11.86 18.38
C VAL A 94 16.41 -12.49 17.15
N GLY A 95 17.15 -13.26 16.36
CA GLY A 95 16.72 -13.80 15.07
C GLY A 95 15.50 -14.70 15.20
N ASP A 96 15.57 -15.71 16.07
CA ASP A 96 14.47 -16.63 16.36
C ASP A 96 13.22 -15.85 16.80
N THR A 97 13.38 -14.84 17.65
CA THR A 97 12.27 -14.02 18.15
C THR A 97 11.65 -13.19 17.02
N ALA A 98 12.46 -12.57 16.16
CA ALA A 98 12.01 -11.77 15.04
C ALA A 98 11.28 -12.62 13.98
N GLN A 99 11.83 -13.78 13.62
CA GLN A 99 11.22 -14.75 12.71
C GLN A 99 9.88 -15.24 13.25
N ALA A 100 9.84 -15.59 14.53
CA ALA A 100 8.64 -16.07 15.19
C ALA A 100 7.54 -14.97 15.21
N VAL A 101 7.89 -13.72 15.53
CA VAL A 101 6.95 -12.58 15.44
C VAL A 101 6.36 -12.44 14.03
N VAL A 102 7.19 -12.57 12.98
CA VAL A 102 6.71 -12.49 11.60
C VAL A 102 5.81 -13.66 11.24
N ALA A 103 6.17 -14.89 11.62
CA ALA A 103 5.36 -16.08 11.39
C ALA A 103 3.96 -15.94 12.01
N ALA A 104 3.88 -15.35 13.21
CA ALA A 104 2.60 -15.10 13.88
C ALA A 104 1.70 -14.15 13.10
N VAL A 105 2.25 -13.12 12.44
CA VAL A 105 1.45 -12.05 11.80
C VAL A 105 1.30 -12.20 10.29
N ALA A 106 2.17 -12.95 9.62
CA ALA A 106 2.16 -13.11 8.16
C ALA A 106 0.78 -13.51 7.60
N PRO A 107 0.01 -14.45 8.21
CA PRO A 107 -1.33 -14.79 7.70
C PRO A 107 -2.37 -13.68 7.83
N MET A 108 -2.11 -12.66 8.65
CA MET A 108 -3.05 -11.59 9.00
C MET A 108 -2.77 -10.28 8.25
N THR A 109 -1.79 -10.27 7.33
CA THR A 109 -1.39 -9.06 6.60
C THR A 109 -1.23 -9.31 5.11
N ASP A 110 -1.49 -8.26 4.31
CA ASP A 110 -1.24 -8.25 2.87
C ASP A 110 0.19 -7.78 2.52
N TYR A 111 1.03 -7.51 3.53
CA TYR A 111 2.42 -7.14 3.31
C TYR A 111 3.25 -8.34 2.86
N ASP A 112 4.21 -8.07 1.97
CA ASP A 112 5.22 -9.04 1.58
C ASP A 112 6.02 -9.53 2.80
N VAL A 113 6.19 -10.85 2.93
CA VAL A 113 6.91 -11.48 4.05
C VAL A 113 8.34 -10.95 4.17
N GLU A 114 9.00 -10.64 3.05
CA GLU A 114 10.35 -10.09 3.04
C GLU A 114 10.40 -8.70 3.66
N LEU A 115 9.35 -7.89 3.44
CA LEU A 115 9.23 -6.57 4.06
C LEU A 115 9.00 -6.69 5.56
N LEU A 116 8.16 -7.65 5.99
CA LEU A 116 7.91 -7.94 7.41
C LEU A 116 9.22 -8.34 8.10
N LEU A 117 9.98 -9.28 7.50
CA LEU A 117 11.26 -9.74 8.00
C LEU A 117 12.30 -8.61 8.06
N HIS A 118 12.43 -7.81 7.00
CA HIS A 118 13.37 -6.68 6.98
C HIS A 118 13.07 -5.62 8.03
N ALA A 119 11.80 -5.20 8.15
CA ALA A 119 11.44 -4.18 9.12
C ALA A 119 11.61 -4.70 10.55
N THR A 120 11.14 -5.92 10.82
CA THR A 120 11.19 -6.55 12.15
C THR A 120 12.62 -6.86 12.58
N GLY A 121 13.41 -7.47 11.70
CA GLY A 121 14.79 -7.85 11.99
C GLY A 121 15.68 -6.64 12.26
N LYS A 122 15.54 -5.56 11.47
CA LYS A 122 16.28 -4.31 11.73
C LYS A 122 15.91 -3.67 13.05
N LEU A 123 14.61 -3.63 13.39
CA LEU A 123 14.15 -3.11 14.67
C LEU A 123 14.69 -3.94 15.85
N ALA A 124 14.62 -5.28 15.76
CA ALA A 124 15.07 -6.17 16.83
C ALA A 124 16.58 -6.04 17.09
N VAL A 125 17.40 -6.00 16.02
CA VAL A 125 18.85 -5.77 16.14
C VAL A 125 19.16 -4.39 16.70
N TRP A 126 18.46 -3.35 16.26
CA TRP A 126 18.63 -2.00 16.78
C TRP A 126 18.26 -1.92 18.28
N ALA A 127 17.15 -2.53 18.67
CA ALA A 127 16.68 -2.57 20.05
C ALA A 127 17.70 -3.28 20.96
N MET A 128 18.22 -4.42 20.49
CA MET A 128 19.27 -5.17 21.17
C MET A 128 20.53 -4.33 21.41
N ARG A 129 21.01 -3.61 20.38
CA ARG A 129 22.18 -2.71 20.50
C ARG A 129 21.95 -1.56 21.49
N ARG A 130 20.70 -1.18 21.73
CA ARG A 130 20.30 -0.15 22.70
C ARG A 130 20.09 -0.71 24.11
N GLY A 131 20.26 -2.02 24.32
CA GLY A 131 20.01 -2.69 25.59
C GLY A 131 18.52 -2.82 25.91
N ILE A 132 17.65 -2.69 24.93
CA ILE A 132 16.21 -2.94 25.09
C ILE A 132 16.00 -4.45 25.19
N PRO A 133 15.21 -4.95 26.17
CA PRO A 133 14.94 -6.37 26.31
C PRO A 133 14.44 -7.01 25.01
N CYS A 134 14.89 -8.24 24.72
CA CYS A 134 14.43 -9.06 23.59
C CYS A 134 13.02 -9.63 23.85
N ASP A 135 12.08 -8.74 24.13
CA ASP A 135 10.67 -9.01 24.34
C ASP A 135 9.85 -8.20 23.32
N PRO A 136 9.12 -8.86 22.40
CA PRO A 136 8.28 -8.18 21.40
C PRO A 136 7.32 -7.15 21.99
N GLU A 137 6.80 -7.34 23.21
CA GLU A 137 5.94 -6.35 23.88
C GLU A 137 6.67 -5.06 24.27
N VAL A 138 8.00 -5.10 24.33
CA VAL A 138 8.86 -3.97 24.68
C VAL A 138 9.44 -3.32 23.44
N TRP A 139 10.01 -4.10 22.51
CA TRP A 139 10.64 -3.50 21.32
C TRP A 139 9.67 -3.12 20.19
N LEU A 140 8.42 -3.64 20.18
CA LEU A 140 7.37 -3.18 19.26
C LEU A 140 6.49 -2.03 19.83
N ARG A 141 6.88 -1.42 20.95
CA ARG A 141 6.16 -0.26 21.49
C ARG A 141 6.21 0.93 20.53
N HIS A 142 5.21 1.82 20.64
CA HIS A 142 5.09 2.94 19.71
C HIS A 142 6.30 3.86 19.81
N GLU A 143 6.75 4.08 21.04
CA GLU A 143 7.89 4.90 21.41
C GLU A 143 9.18 4.30 20.85
N THR A 144 9.36 2.98 20.99
CA THR A 144 10.52 2.24 20.47
C THR A 144 10.56 2.24 18.95
N ILE A 145 9.42 2.00 18.29
CA ILE A 145 9.31 2.09 16.82
C ILE A 145 9.64 3.51 16.35
N ASP A 146 9.11 4.53 17.02
CA ASP A 146 9.33 5.92 16.64
C ASP A 146 10.79 6.35 16.85
N GLU A 147 11.45 5.92 17.93
CA GLU A 147 12.89 6.12 18.16
C GLU A 147 13.74 5.39 17.12
N PHE A 148 13.40 4.14 16.78
CA PHE A 148 14.06 3.38 15.73
C PHE A 148 13.97 4.08 14.37
N MET A 149 12.80 4.65 14.03
CA MET A 149 12.63 5.42 12.79
C MET A 149 13.52 6.67 12.74
N LEU A 150 13.80 7.28 13.90
CA LEU A 150 14.62 8.49 13.99
C LEU A 150 16.12 8.21 14.03
N THR A 151 16.54 7.12 14.66
CA THR A 151 17.95 6.88 15.01
C THR A 151 18.54 5.60 14.40
N GLY A 152 17.71 4.61 14.09
CA GLY A 152 18.15 3.31 13.57
C GLY A 152 18.01 3.15 12.05
N CYS A 153 17.49 4.16 11.36
CA CYS A 153 17.26 4.14 9.91
C CYS A 153 17.92 5.32 9.16
N PRO A 154 19.18 5.71 9.43
CA PRO A 154 19.78 6.91 8.84
C PRO A 154 19.88 6.84 7.31
N ASP A 155 20.08 5.64 6.76
CA ASP A 155 20.28 5.43 5.32
C ASP A 155 18.97 5.17 4.55
N LEU A 156 17.83 5.13 5.23
CA LEU A 156 16.54 4.89 4.57
C LEU A 156 15.97 6.18 3.97
N ALA A 157 15.59 6.11 2.69
CA ALA A 157 14.83 7.19 2.07
C ALA A 157 13.53 7.49 2.86
N PRO A 158 13.04 8.75 2.89
CA PRO A 158 11.87 9.13 3.68
C PRO A 158 10.60 8.30 3.39
N GLY A 159 10.42 7.85 2.14
CA GLY A 159 9.32 6.96 1.75
C GLY A 159 9.43 5.54 2.33
N SER A 160 10.66 5.04 2.49
CA SER A 160 10.95 3.73 3.10
C SER A 160 10.72 3.78 4.61
N VAL A 161 11.15 4.85 5.29
CA VAL A 161 10.87 5.08 6.73
C VAL A 161 9.36 5.04 7.01
N ARG A 162 8.56 5.72 6.19
CA ARG A 162 7.10 5.69 6.33
C ARG A 162 6.51 4.29 6.15
N THR A 163 7.02 3.54 5.17
CA THR A 163 6.58 2.16 4.90
C THR A 163 6.94 1.24 6.05
N TYR A 164 8.18 1.33 6.57
CA TYR A 164 8.66 0.53 7.69
C TYR A 164 7.87 0.83 8.96
N ARG A 165 7.65 2.11 9.29
CA ARG A 165 6.83 2.51 10.43
C ARG A 165 5.40 1.96 10.35
N ALA A 166 4.79 2.00 9.16
CA ALA A 166 3.45 1.46 8.95
C ALA A 166 3.42 -0.06 9.08
N CYS A 167 4.42 -0.74 8.52
CA CYS A 167 4.61 -2.18 8.61
C CYS A 167 4.78 -2.65 10.07
N LEU A 168 5.69 -2.02 10.83
CA LEU A 168 5.93 -2.34 12.25
C LEU A 168 4.71 -2.11 13.15
N ARG A 169 3.94 -1.04 12.89
CA ARG A 169 2.67 -0.81 13.59
C ARG A 169 1.64 -1.88 13.25
N GLN A 170 1.58 -2.33 12.00
CA GLN A 170 0.71 -3.44 11.60
C GLN A 170 1.11 -4.76 12.27
N ILE A 171 2.42 -5.05 12.37
CA ILE A 171 2.94 -6.22 13.08
C ILE A 171 2.51 -6.18 14.55
N ARG A 172 2.70 -5.04 15.22
CA ARG A 172 2.25 -4.86 16.61
C ARG A 172 0.73 -5.06 16.76
N ALA A 173 -0.07 -4.48 15.86
CA ALA A 173 -1.53 -4.63 15.87
C ALA A 173 -1.94 -6.10 15.73
N GLY A 174 -1.31 -6.81 14.78
CA GLY A 174 -1.51 -8.24 14.57
C GLY A 174 -1.10 -9.09 15.78
N LEU A 175 0.00 -8.74 16.43
CA LEU A 175 0.45 -9.41 17.65
C LEU A 175 -0.53 -9.16 18.82
N THR A 176 -0.99 -7.93 18.99
CA THR A 176 -1.98 -7.57 20.03
C THR A 176 -3.29 -8.33 19.82
N TRP A 177 -3.75 -8.43 18.56
CA TRP A 177 -4.91 -9.22 18.18
C TRP A 177 -4.71 -10.71 18.48
N ALA A 178 -3.58 -11.29 18.08
CA ALA A 178 -3.27 -12.69 18.32
C ALA A 178 -3.19 -13.03 19.82
N GLN A 179 -2.71 -12.10 20.64
CA GLN A 179 -2.57 -12.29 22.09
C GLN A 179 -3.87 -12.07 22.87
N ARG A 180 -4.66 -11.06 22.51
CA ARG A 180 -5.77 -10.55 23.36
C ARG A 180 -7.14 -10.60 22.69
N GLY A 181 -7.21 -10.89 21.38
CA GLY A 181 -8.45 -10.76 20.60
C GLY A 181 -8.94 -9.31 20.46
N GLU A 182 -8.10 -8.34 20.79
CA GLU A 182 -8.43 -6.92 20.77
C GLU A 182 -7.90 -6.29 19.48
N SER A 183 -8.79 -5.63 18.73
CA SER A 183 -8.36 -4.82 17.58
C SER A 183 -7.77 -3.52 18.09
N GLU A 184 -6.58 -3.15 17.60
CA GLU A 184 -6.02 -1.83 17.89
C GLU A 184 -6.98 -0.73 17.37
N PRO A 185 -7.24 0.33 18.16
CA PRO A 185 -8.08 1.43 17.70
C PRO A 185 -7.56 1.96 16.36
N PRO A 186 -8.45 2.20 15.36
CA PRO A 186 -8.02 2.68 14.07
C PRO A 186 -7.25 3.99 14.25
N PRO A 187 -6.06 4.13 13.64
CA PRO A 187 -5.24 5.31 13.86
C PRO A 187 -5.98 6.56 13.41
N LEU A 188 -5.97 7.60 14.26
CA LEU A 188 -6.43 8.92 13.89
C LEU A 188 -5.53 9.46 12.76
N ARG A 189 -6.01 9.38 11.53
CA ARG A 189 -5.29 9.89 10.36
C ARG A 189 -5.74 11.32 10.11
N ALA A 190 -4.80 12.26 10.18
CA ALA A 190 -5.03 13.59 9.63
C ALA A 190 -5.52 13.45 8.17
N PRO A 191 -6.55 14.20 7.76
CA PRO A 191 -7.02 14.19 6.39
C PRO A 191 -5.84 14.39 5.44
N ARG A 192 -5.70 13.53 4.42
CA ARG A 192 -4.64 13.71 3.42
C ARG A 192 -4.81 15.10 2.80
N ARG A 193 -3.82 15.98 2.96
CA ARG A 193 -3.80 17.29 2.29
C ARG A 193 -3.99 17.06 0.79
N THR A 194 -5.06 17.63 0.26
CA THR A 194 -5.35 17.58 -1.18
C THR A 194 -4.39 18.54 -1.87
N THR A 195 -3.71 18.09 -2.91
CA THR A 195 -2.82 18.94 -3.70
C THR A 195 -3.65 20.06 -4.33
N PRO A 196 -3.27 21.35 -4.21
CA PRO A 196 -4.00 22.45 -4.85
C PRO A 196 -3.95 22.31 -6.38
N PRO A 197 -4.97 22.76 -7.13
CA PRO A 197 -4.92 22.77 -8.59
C PRO A 197 -3.79 23.69 -9.11
N TYR A 198 -3.47 23.59 -10.40
CA TYR A 198 -2.71 24.63 -11.07
C TYR A 198 -3.60 25.84 -11.29
N GLU A 199 -3.04 27.03 -11.10
CA GLU A 199 -3.68 28.26 -11.54
C GLU A 199 -3.76 28.29 -13.08
N PRO A 200 -4.72 29.02 -13.67
CA PRO A 200 -4.85 29.10 -15.12
C PRO A 200 -3.55 29.54 -15.83
N GLY A 201 -2.83 30.51 -15.24
CA GLY A 201 -1.54 30.97 -15.76
C GLY A 201 -0.42 29.94 -15.62
N GLU A 202 -0.39 29.17 -14.52
CA GLU A 202 0.57 28.07 -14.34
C GLU A 202 0.33 26.96 -15.37
N LEU A 203 -0.94 26.60 -15.62
CA LEU A 203 -1.28 25.56 -16.59
C LEU A 203 -0.93 25.98 -18.02
N ALA A 204 -1.20 27.23 -18.40
CA ALA A 204 -0.80 27.79 -19.68
C ALA A 204 0.73 27.78 -19.85
N ALA A 205 1.46 28.28 -18.86
CA ALA A 205 2.91 28.29 -18.89
C ALA A 205 3.52 26.87 -18.90
N LEU A 206 2.86 25.87 -18.29
CA LEU A 206 3.25 24.46 -18.43
C LEU A 206 3.04 23.91 -19.84
N ARG A 207 1.98 24.33 -20.55
CA ARG A 207 1.78 23.96 -21.96
C ARG A 207 2.88 24.56 -22.83
N ASP A 208 3.22 25.81 -22.60
CA ASP A 208 4.30 26.50 -23.32
C ASP A 208 5.66 25.88 -23.03
N TRP A 209 5.97 25.61 -21.76
CA TRP A 209 7.18 24.90 -21.36
C TRP A 209 7.29 23.53 -22.04
N ALA A 210 6.19 22.76 -22.05
CA ALA A 210 6.18 21.44 -22.69
C ALA A 210 6.48 21.52 -24.18
N ALA A 211 6.01 22.57 -24.88
CA ALA A 211 6.27 22.78 -26.31
C ALA A 211 7.77 23.05 -26.62
N HIS A 212 8.52 23.59 -25.65
CA HIS A 212 9.95 23.89 -25.78
C HIS A 212 10.87 22.73 -25.39
N LEU A 213 10.34 21.61 -24.91
CA LEU A 213 11.14 20.43 -24.60
C LEU A 213 11.71 19.76 -25.88
N PRO A 214 12.84 19.03 -25.76
CA PRO A 214 13.33 18.19 -26.85
C PRO A 214 12.26 17.21 -27.34
N ARG A 215 12.25 16.89 -28.64
CA ARG A 215 11.16 16.18 -29.33
C ARG A 215 10.52 15.04 -28.53
N ARG A 216 11.31 14.12 -27.97
CA ARG A 216 10.77 12.98 -27.19
C ARG A 216 10.10 13.42 -25.89
N ALA A 217 10.75 14.28 -25.13
CA ALA A 217 10.22 14.81 -23.87
C ALA A 217 8.99 15.69 -24.11
N ARG A 218 8.96 16.45 -25.20
CA ARG A 218 7.77 17.22 -25.61
C ARG A 218 6.56 16.33 -25.83
N LEU A 219 6.69 15.26 -26.61
CA LEU A 219 5.59 14.32 -26.85
C LEU A 219 5.11 13.67 -25.54
N ASP A 220 6.04 13.24 -24.68
CA ASP A 220 5.70 12.68 -23.36
C ASP A 220 4.94 13.69 -22.48
N ALA A 221 5.38 14.96 -22.47
CA ALA A 221 4.76 16.03 -21.69
C ALA A 221 3.36 16.38 -22.22
N GLN A 222 3.23 16.52 -23.53
CA GLN A 222 1.96 16.81 -24.21
C GLN A 222 0.94 15.68 -23.97
N ALA A 223 1.37 14.42 -24.06
CA ALA A 223 0.53 13.27 -23.75
C ALA A 223 0.10 13.27 -22.27
N MET A 224 1.01 13.58 -21.33
CA MET A 224 0.67 13.67 -19.91
C MET A 224 -0.34 14.80 -19.63
N LEU A 225 -0.14 15.98 -20.23
CA LEU A 225 -1.04 17.12 -20.10
C LEU A 225 -2.44 16.78 -20.63
N ALA A 226 -2.53 16.26 -21.86
CA ALA A 226 -3.82 15.89 -22.47
C ALA A 226 -4.57 14.82 -21.66
N MET A 227 -3.88 13.78 -21.20
CA MET A 227 -4.53 12.72 -20.43
C MET A 227 -4.87 13.15 -18.99
N ALA A 228 -4.00 13.87 -18.29
CA ALA A 228 -4.23 14.22 -16.89
C ALA A 228 -5.09 15.49 -16.74
N ALA A 229 -4.74 16.59 -17.41
CA ALA A 229 -5.50 17.84 -17.35
C ALA A 229 -6.70 17.85 -18.31
N GLY A 230 -6.66 17.11 -19.41
CA GLY A 230 -7.78 17.02 -20.35
C GLY A 230 -8.82 15.95 -20.02
N CYS A 231 -8.39 14.79 -19.51
CA CYS A 231 -9.27 13.64 -19.25
C CYS A 231 -9.32 13.23 -17.77
N GLY A 232 -8.55 13.89 -16.90
CA GLY A 232 -8.54 13.57 -15.47
C GLY A 232 -7.93 12.21 -15.15
N LEU A 233 -6.98 11.67 -15.94
CA LEU A 233 -6.35 10.39 -15.59
C LEU A 233 -5.46 10.52 -14.33
N ALA A 234 -5.53 9.51 -13.48
CA ALA A 234 -4.63 9.33 -12.36
C ALA A 234 -3.25 8.83 -12.84
N PRO A 235 -2.18 9.05 -12.06
CA PRO A 235 -0.82 8.61 -12.44
C PRO A 235 -0.71 7.14 -12.84
N GLY A 236 -1.46 6.23 -12.20
CA GLY A 236 -1.46 4.81 -12.55
C GLY A 236 -2.12 4.53 -13.91
N GLU A 237 -3.25 5.19 -14.19
CA GLU A 237 -4.00 5.04 -15.44
C GLU A 237 -3.21 5.57 -16.65
N LEU A 238 -2.48 6.68 -16.48
CA LEU A 238 -1.61 7.24 -17.52
C LEU A 238 -0.62 6.22 -18.09
N THR A 239 -0.15 5.29 -17.26
CA THR A 239 0.85 4.30 -17.67
C THR A 239 0.27 3.17 -18.54
N THR A 240 -1.05 3.03 -18.63
CA THR A 240 -1.70 1.92 -19.34
C THR A 240 -2.33 2.33 -20.68
N VAL A 241 -2.46 3.63 -20.96
CA VAL A 241 -3.11 4.12 -22.19
C VAL A 241 -2.18 3.95 -23.40
N GLN A 242 -2.75 3.50 -24.51
CA GLN A 242 -2.11 3.21 -25.79
C GLN A 242 -2.89 3.89 -26.91
N GLY A 243 -2.30 4.12 -28.07
CA GLY A 243 -2.96 4.82 -29.17
C GLY A 243 -4.32 4.23 -29.55
N PRO A 244 -4.47 2.90 -29.68
CA PRO A 244 -5.76 2.27 -30.00
C PRO A 244 -6.84 2.47 -28.93
N HIS A 245 -6.47 2.84 -27.71
CA HIS A 245 -7.43 3.19 -26.66
C HIS A 245 -8.10 4.54 -26.89
N VAL A 246 -7.54 5.41 -27.73
CA VAL A 246 -8.11 6.74 -28.01
C VAL A 246 -9.04 6.65 -29.21
N GLN A 247 -10.31 7.01 -29.00
CA GLN A 247 -11.35 6.97 -30.02
C GLN A 247 -11.84 8.38 -30.32
N VAL A 248 -11.72 8.80 -31.58
CA VAL A 248 -12.31 10.03 -32.10
C VAL A 248 -13.72 9.71 -32.60
N LEU A 249 -14.72 10.36 -32.03
CA LEU A 249 -16.14 10.19 -32.37
C LEU A 249 -16.57 11.19 -33.45
N LYS A 250 -17.81 11.02 -33.92
CA LYS A 250 -18.48 12.02 -34.76
C LYS A 250 -18.51 13.35 -34.01
N GLN A 251 -18.30 14.46 -34.73
CA GLN A 251 -18.24 15.84 -34.18
C GLN A 251 -16.92 16.20 -33.47
N GLY A 252 -15.88 15.35 -33.53
CA GLY A 252 -14.55 15.66 -33.01
C GLY A 252 -14.33 15.27 -31.54
N THR A 253 -15.37 14.78 -30.85
CA THR A 253 -15.24 14.35 -29.45
C THR A 253 -14.26 13.20 -29.30
N VAL A 254 -13.29 13.35 -28.40
CA VAL A 254 -12.27 12.31 -28.14
C VAL A 254 -12.53 11.64 -26.80
N LYS A 255 -12.58 10.31 -26.79
CA LYS A 255 -12.69 9.51 -25.54
C LYS A 255 -11.57 8.49 -25.44
N ILE A 256 -11.28 8.05 -24.22
CA ILE A 256 -10.32 6.97 -23.94
C ILE A 256 -11.09 5.74 -23.47
N VAL A 257 -10.92 4.63 -24.18
CA VAL A 257 -11.50 3.32 -23.87
C VAL A 257 -10.36 2.32 -23.71
N SER A 258 -10.11 1.90 -22.48
CA SER A 258 -9.04 0.94 -22.15
C SER A 258 -9.57 -0.10 -21.16
N PRO A 259 -9.14 -1.38 -21.21
CA PRO A 259 -9.57 -2.40 -20.26
C PRO A 259 -9.33 -2.03 -18.79
N GLY A 260 -8.29 -1.25 -18.51
CA GLY A 260 -7.97 -0.75 -17.16
C GLY A 260 -8.84 0.43 -16.68
N LEU A 261 -9.68 1.00 -17.56
CA LEU A 261 -10.54 2.14 -17.26
C LEU A 261 -12.00 1.69 -17.24
N GLN A 262 -12.51 1.41 -16.04
CA GLN A 262 -13.91 1.01 -15.81
C GLN A 262 -14.83 2.23 -15.56
N ARG A 263 -14.56 3.36 -16.22
CA ARG A 263 -15.27 4.64 -16.06
C ARG A 263 -15.34 5.38 -17.38
N LEU A 264 -16.29 6.30 -17.51
CA LEU A 264 -16.35 7.21 -18.66
C LEU A 264 -15.17 8.18 -18.62
N VAL A 265 -14.36 8.19 -19.70
CA VAL A 265 -13.22 9.09 -19.86
C VAL A 265 -13.33 9.81 -21.19
N VAL A 266 -13.68 11.09 -21.13
CA VAL A 266 -13.85 11.97 -22.30
C VAL A 266 -12.88 13.13 -22.15
N ALA A 267 -12.23 13.51 -23.24
CA ALA A 267 -11.40 14.70 -23.29
C ALA A 267 -12.25 15.95 -23.22
N ARG A 268 -11.80 16.93 -22.44
CA ARG A 268 -12.34 18.29 -22.51
C ARG A 268 -12.00 18.88 -23.89
N ALA A 269 -12.92 19.68 -24.45
CA ALA A 269 -12.80 20.24 -25.80
C ALA A 269 -11.41 20.83 -26.12
N GLY A 270 -10.84 21.66 -25.23
CA GLY A 270 -9.51 22.28 -25.42
C GLY A 270 -8.30 21.32 -25.39
N TRP A 271 -8.55 20.01 -25.25
CA TRP A 271 -7.54 18.94 -25.22
C TRP A 271 -7.81 17.84 -26.26
N GLU A 272 -8.91 17.91 -27.01
CA GLU A 272 -9.33 16.88 -27.98
C GLU A 272 -8.29 16.70 -29.09
N GLU A 273 -7.91 17.79 -29.76
CA GLU A 273 -6.91 17.79 -30.83
C GLU A 273 -5.56 17.24 -30.33
N GLN A 274 -5.08 17.77 -29.21
CA GLN A 274 -3.80 17.35 -28.63
C GLN A 274 -3.81 15.86 -28.22
N LEU A 275 -4.92 15.33 -27.74
CA LEU A 275 -5.04 13.91 -27.40
C LEU A 275 -5.08 13.03 -28.66
N ALA A 276 -5.80 13.46 -29.70
CA ALA A 276 -5.85 12.76 -30.98
C ALA A 276 -4.47 12.72 -31.65
N GLU A 277 -3.74 13.83 -31.68
CA GLU A 277 -2.36 13.90 -32.20
C GLU A 277 -1.41 13.01 -31.41
N ALA A 278 -1.52 13.00 -30.07
CA ALA A 278 -0.70 12.13 -29.22
C ALA A 278 -0.96 10.65 -29.51
N ALA A 279 -2.23 10.27 -29.74
CA ALA A 279 -2.59 8.90 -30.11
C ALA A 279 -2.06 8.52 -31.50
N ALA A 280 -2.23 9.39 -32.50
CA ALA A 280 -1.72 9.16 -33.85
C ALA A 280 -0.20 9.02 -33.86
N THR A 281 0.51 9.85 -33.08
CA THR A 281 1.97 9.79 -32.95
C THR A 281 2.44 8.51 -32.24
N ALA A 282 1.66 8.03 -31.26
CA ALA A 282 1.98 6.81 -30.54
C ALA A 282 1.77 5.55 -31.38
N GLY A 283 0.85 5.55 -32.35
CA GLY A 283 0.46 4.34 -33.08
C GLY A 283 -0.03 3.27 -32.11
N ASP A 284 0.45 2.04 -32.21
CA ASP A 284 0.08 0.93 -31.31
C ASP A 284 0.82 0.97 -29.95
N HIS A 285 1.63 1.99 -29.71
CA HIS A 285 2.42 2.11 -28.47
C HIS A 285 1.66 2.88 -27.38
N TYR A 286 2.26 2.90 -26.19
CA TYR A 286 1.79 3.72 -25.08
C TYR A 286 1.86 5.21 -25.38
N LEU A 287 0.85 5.97 -25.00
CA LEU A 287 0.84 7.43 -25.18
C LEU A 287 1.97 8.09 -24.37
N PHE A 288 2.23 7.59 -23.16
CA PHE A 288 3.30 8.10 -22.32
C PHE A 288 4.52 7.19 -22.37
N ARG A 289 5.66 7.75 -22.81
CA ARG A 289 6.93 7.04 -23.00
C ARG A 289 6.76 5.77 -23.84
N PRO A 290 6.38 5.90 -25.14
CA PRO A 290 6.20 4.75 -26.04
C PRO A 290 7.44 3.84 -26.11
N GLY A 291 8.65 4.41 -26.04
CA GLY A 291 9.92 3.67 -26.05
C GLY A 291 10.35 3.06 -24.71
N ARG A 292 9.42 2.77 -23.79
CA ARG A 292 9.76 2.18 -22.49
C ARG A 292 10.15 0.70 -22.62
N LYS A 293 11.24 0.30 -21.97
CA LYS A 293 11.76 -1.08 -21.99
C LYS A 293 10.97 -2.05 -21.11
N THR A 294 10.27 -1.54 -20.11
CA THR A 294 9.51 -2.33 -19.13
C THR A 294 8.04 -1.95 -19.17
N VAL A 295 7.15 -2.95 -19.18
CA VAL A 295 5.70 -2.76 -19.16
C VAL A 295 5.24 -2.05 -17.88
N HIS A 296 5.82 -2.42 -16.74
CA HIS A 296 5.51 -1.85 -15.42
C HIS A 296 6.76 -1.23 -14.78
N SER A 297 6.85 0.10 -14.79
CA SER A 297 7.86 0.82 -14.01
C SER A 297 7.19 1.46 -12.79
N LYS A 298 7.62 1.06 -11.58
CA LYS A 298 7.04 1.48 -10.30
C LYS A 298 6.96 3.02 -10.15
N ASN A 299 7.84 3.78 -10.82
CA ASN A 299 7.91 5.25 -10.74
C ASN A 299 8.04 5.93 -12.11
N LEU A 300 7.32 5.44 -13.14
CA LEU A 300 7.45 5.95 -14.51
C LEU A 300 7.20 7.47 -14.62
N ILE A 301 6.08 7.93 -14.06
CA ILE A 301 5.68 9.34 -14.08
C ILE A 301 6.63 10.18 -13.23
N GLY A 302 6.88 9.76 -11.98
CA GLY A 302 7.72 10.50 -11.05
C GLY A 302 9.16 10.67 -11.53
N SER A 303 9.76 9.61 -12.07
CA SER A 303 11.13 9.68 -12.62
C SER A 303 11.23 10.60 -13.85
N TRP A 304 10.20 10.64 -14.69
CA TRP A 304 10.14 11.54 -15.82
C TRP A 304 10.00 13.00 -15.36
N CYS A 305 9.09 13.30 -14.43
CA CYS A 305 8.90 14.65 -13.88
C CYS A 305 10.16 15.15 -13.16
N HIS A 306 10.87 14.27 -12.46
CA HIS A 306 12.13 14.62 -11.80
C HIS A 306 13.23 14.98 -12.82
N ARG A 307 13.30 14.25 -13.94
CA ARG A 307 14.26 14.53 -15.01
C ARG A 307 13.91 15.79 -15.81
N HIS A 308 12.62 16.03 -16.01
CA HIS A 308 12.10 17.13 -16.80
C HIS A 308 11.29 18.06 -15.89
N ASN A 309 12.02 18.94 -15.21
CA ASN A 309 11.43 19.95 -14.34
C ASN A 309 11.55 21.33 -15.00
N PRO A 310 10.48 22.14 -14.99
CA PRO A 310 10.59 23.56 -15.30
C PRO A 310 11.63 24.27 -14.44
N THR A 311 12.25 25.30 -14.99
CA THR A 311 13.17 26.21 -14.29
C THR A 311 12.45 27.50 -13.89
N GLY A 312 13.01 28.22 -12.92
CA GLY A 312 12.42 29.47 -12.41
C GLY A 312 11.20 29.22 -11.51
N ASP A 313 10.24 30.14 -11.57
CA ASP A 313 9.06 30.14 -10.67
C ASP A 313 7.94 29.21 -11.12
N LEU A 314 8.07 28.56 -12.29
CA LEU A 314 7.04 27.64 -12.78
C LEU A 314 7.03 26.36 -11.93
N PRO A 315 5.88 25.97 -11.34
CA PRO A 315 5.81 24.75 -10.54
C PRO A 315 6.10 23.50 -11.35
N ALA A 316 6.69 22.50 -10.69
CA ALA A 316 6.93 21.18 -11.27
C ALA A 316 5.65 20.56 -11.86
N MET A 317 5.76 19.94 -13.03
CA MET A 317 4.64 19.21 -13.63
C MET A 317 4.33 17.93 -12.84
N SER A 318 3.07 17.77 -12.43
CA SER A 318 2.60 16.66 -11.60
C SER A 318 1.28 16.12 -12.10
N ALA A 319 1.25 14.87 -12.55
CA ALA A 319 0.03 14.21 -12.98
C ALA A 319 -1.09 14.25 -11.92
N ARG A 320 -0.74 14.19 -10.63
CA ARG A 320 -1.73 14.30 -9.55
C ARG A 320 -2.32 15.72 -9.49
N ARG A 321 -1.48 16.76 -9.63
CA ARG A 321 -1.91 18.16 -9.62
C ARG A 321 -2.72 18.51 -10.86
N LEU A 322 -2.30 18.02 -12.04
CA LEU A 322 -3.05 18.14 -13.30
C LEU A 322 -4.45 17.53 -13.17
N ARG A 323 -4.55 16.32 -12.61
CA ARG A 323 -5.84 15.70 -12.33
C ARG A 323 -6.68 16.51 -11.33
N THR A 324 -6.08 17.06 -10.28
CA THR A 324 -6.81 17.94 -9.36
C THR A 324 -7.33 19.18 -10.08
N THR A 325 -6.52 19.77 -10.96
CA THR A 325 -6.91 20.91 -11.80
C THR A 325 -8.15 20.56 -12.62
N TRP A 326 -8.14 19.42 -13.32
CA TRP A 326 -9.30 18.93 -14.07
C TRP A 326 -10.55 18.75 -13.19
N ILE A 327 -10.44 18.15 -11.99
CA ILE A 327 -11.59 18.00 -11.08
C ILE A 327 -12.14 19.38 -10.66
N VAL A 328 -11.26 20.29 -10.25
CA VAL A 328 -11.66 21.63 -9.78
C VAL A 328 -12.27 22.44 -10.92
N GLU A 329 -11.74 22.34 -12.14
CA GLU A 329 -12.31 22.96 -13.33
C GLU A 329 -13.74 22.49 -13.62
N LEU A 330 -14.03 21.19 -13.50
CA LEU A 330 -15.37 20.66 -13.69
C LEU A 330 -16.35 21.13 -12.61
N LEU A 331 -15.92 21.12 -11.35
CA LEU A 331 -16.72 21.61 -10.23
C LEU A 331 -16.97 23.12 -10.32
N SER A 332 -15.97 23.89 -10.78
CA SER A 332 -16.09 25.33 -11.01
C SER A 332 -17.04 25.63 -12.18
N ALA A 333 -17.06 24.78 -13.21
CA ALA A 333 -18.03 24.82 -14.30
C ALA A 333 -19.44 24.35 -13.90
N ARG A 334 -19.67 24.03 -12.62
CA ARG A 334 -20.96 23.59 -12.06
C ARG A 334 -21.52 22.34 -12.73
N ILE A 335 -20.64 21.46 -13.21
CA ILE A 335 -21.02 20.13 -13.68
C ILE A 335 -21.48 19.33 -12.47
N ASP A 336 -22.55 18.55 -12.66
CA ASP A 336 -23.15 17.73 -11.61
C ASP A 336 -22.09 16.87 -10.89
N SER A 337 -22.17 16.83 -9.56
CA SER A 337 -21.15 16.17 -8.74
C SER A 337 -21.13 14.66 -8.93
N GLU A 338 -22.27 14.03 -9.23
CA GLU A 338 -22.33 12.60 -9.53
C GLU A 338 -21.66 12.30 -10.88
N VAL A 339 -21.90 13.16 -11.89
CA VAL A 339 -21.20 13.08 -13.18
C VAL A 339 -19.70 13.24 -13.00
N VAL A 340 -19.23 14.24 -12.26
CA VAL A 340 -17.79 14.43 -11.99
C VAL A 340 -17.21 13.24 -11.21
N ALA A 341 -17.92 12.71 -10.22
CA ALA A 341 -17.48 11.57 -9.41
C ALA A 341 -17.32 10.31 -10.26
N LYS A 342 -18.34 9.96 -11.07
CA LYS A 342 -18.30 8.84 -12.02
C LYS A 342 -17.21 9.03 -13.04
N ALA A 343 -17.15 10.21 -13.65
CA ALA A 343 -16.13 10.56 -14.61
C ALA A 343 -14.75 10.42 -13.99
N ALA A 344 -14.52 10.82 -12.74
CA ALA A 344 -13.24 10.69 -12.03
C ALA A 344 -12.95 9.27 -11.51
N GLY A 345 -13.95 8.40 -11.33
CA GLY A 345 -13.77 7.11 -10.66
C GLY A 345 -13.57 7.23 -9.14
N VAL A 346 -14.27 8.17 -8.50
CA VAL A 346 -14.28 8.34 -7.04
C VAL A 346 -15.72 8.43 -6.54
N SER A 347 -15.94 8.30 -5.23
CA SER A 347 -17.25 8.58 -4.65
C SER A 347 -17.54 10.09 -4.63
N THR A 348 -18.82 10.47 -4.65
CA THR A 348 -19.24 11.88 -4.53
C THR A 348 -18.73 12.52 -3.24
N SER A 349 -18.73 11.78 -2.12
CA SER A 349 -18.14 12.25 -0.85
C SER A 349 -16.65 12.57 -0.95
N ALA A 350 -15.91 11.84 -1.78
CA ALA A 350 -14.49 12.08 -2.00
C ALA A 350 -14.21 13.36 -2.83
N LEU A 351 -15.24 14.00 -3.40
CA LEU A 351 -15.13 15.30 -4.05
C LEU A 351 -15.09 16.46 -3.04
N GLY A 352 -15.63 16.28 -1.83
CA GLY A 352 -15.71 17.35 -0.82
C GLY A 352 -14.35 17.99 -0.50
N ARG A 353 -13.26 17.22 -0.56
CA ARG A 353 -11.90 17.72 -0.34
C ARG A 353 -11.40 18.71 -1.40
N TYR A 354 -12.03 18.78 -2.57
CA TYR A 354 -11.70 19.72 -3.64
C TYR A 354 -12.54 21.01 -3.57
N GLN A 355 -13.64 21.02 -2.82
CA GLN A 355 -14.55 22.18 -2.73
C GLN A 355 -13.84 23.43 -2.20
N GLN A 356 -12.83 23.27 -1.35
CA GLN A 356 -12.00 24.38 -0.86
C GLN A 356 -11.26 25.15 -1.96
N PHE A 357 -11.10 24.58 -3.15
CA PHE A 357 -10.45 25.22 -4.30
C PHE A 357 -11.44 25.74 -5.35
N VAL A 358 -12.74 25.49 -5.16
CA VAL A 358 -13.77 25.94 -6.10
C VAL A 358 -14.16 27.36 -5.73
N PRO A 359 -14.12 28.32 -6.67
CA PRO A 359 -14.52 29.69 -6.40
C PRO A 359 -15.98 29.75 -5.88
N PRO A 360 -16.27 30.59 -4.87
CA PRO A 360 -17.63 30.80 -4.42
C PRO A 360 -18.49 31.38 -5.55
N LEU A 361 -19.79 31.12 -5.49
CA LEU A 361 -20.75 31.76 -6.39
C LEU A 361 -20.90 33.23 -6.02
N ASP A 362 -21.00 34.10 -7.02
CA ASP A 362 -21.52 35.44 -6.80
C ASP A 362 -22.99 35.37 -6.35
N GLU A 363 -23.41 36.35 -5.56
CA GLU A 363 -24.75 36.39 -4.97
C GLU A 363 -25.85 36.28 -6.03
N LYS A 364 -25.71 37.00 -7.15
CA LYS A 364 -26.69 37.00 -8.25
C LYS A 364 -26.86 35.62 -8.86
N THR A 365 -25.76 34.90 -9.11
CA THR A 365 -25.80 33.54 -9.62
C THR A 365 -26.41 32.59 -8.61
N ALA A 366 -26.04 32.70 -7.33
CA ALA A 366 -26.61 31.88 -6.26
C ALA A 366 -28.13 32.08 -6.13
N THR A 367 -28.61 33.33 -6.09
CA THR A 367 -30.04 33.65 -6.05
C THR A 367 -30.79 33.06 -7.25
N ARG A 368 -30.23 33.17 -8.46
CA ARG A 368 -30.86 32.60 -9.66
C ARG A 368 -31.01 31.08 -9.57
N LEU A 369 -29.97 30.38 -9.11
CA LEU A 369 -29.99 28.91 -8.96
C LEU A 369 -30.98 28.47 -7.88
N LEU A 370 -30.96 29.14 -6.71
CA LEU A 370 -31.84 28.82 -5.59
C LEU A 370 -33.31 29.15 -5.87
N ARG A 371 -33.59 30.19 -6.65
CA ARG A 371 -34.95 30.53 -7.08
C ARG A 371 -35.58 29.43 -7.95
N GLY A 372 -34.75 28.63 -8.62
CA GLY A 372 -35.19 27.62 -9.56
C GLY A 372 -35.66 28.19 -10.91
N HIS A 373 -35.96 27.28 -11.84
CA HIS A 373 -36.61 27.62 -13.09
C HIS A 373 -38.13 27.70 -12.87
N ARG A 374 -38.78 28.67 -13.50
CA ARG A 374 -40.23 28.81 -13.48
C ARG A 374 -40.90 27.84 -14.45
#